data_AF-A0A5M3WZV2-F1
#
_entry.id   AF-A0A5M3WZV2-F1
#
_cell.length_a   1.000
_cell.length_b   1.000
_cell.length_c   1.000
_cell.angle_alpha   90.00
_cell.angle_beta   90.00
_cell.angle_gamma   90.00
#
_symmetry.space_group_name_H-M   'P 1'
#
loop_
_entity.id
_entity.type
_entity.pdbx_description
1 polymer ?
#
loop_
_entity_poly.entity_id
_entity_poly.type
_entity_poly.pdbx_seq_one_letter_code
_entity_poly.pdbx_strand_id
1 'polypeptide(L)' 'MSRQHQATWLANSGNLRQHLGEHSSALEFYRKALQIYDELGDRRSNSEILNETGSASRA' A
#
# COMPACT_ATOMS: atom_id res chain seq x y z
N MET A 1 -8.09 -11.76 -11.69
CA MET A 1 -7.35 -11.25 -10.52
C MET A 1 -8.30 -11.26 -9.34
N SER A 2 -7.94 -11.88 -8.20
CA SER A 2 -8.73 -11.73 -6.97
C SER A 2 -8.47 -10.36 -6.35
N ARG A 3 -9.41 -9.86 -5.52
CA ARG A 3 -9.23 -8.61 -4.75
C ARG A 3 -7.92 -8.65 -3.94
N GLN A 4 -7.58 -9.78 -3.33
CA GLN A 4 -6.30 -9.97 -2.62
C GLN A 4 -5.09 -9.74 -3.53
N HIS A 5 -5.06 -10.37 -4.72
CA HIS A 5 -3.95 -10.18 -5.66
C HIS A 5 -3.85 -8.72 -6.15
N GLN A 6 -4.99 -8.06 -6.35
CA GLN A 6 -5.02 -6.64 -6.72
C GLN A 6 -4.44 -5.76 -5.60
N ALA A 7 -4.80 -6.02 -4.34
CA ALA A 7 -4.27 -5.30 -3.18
C ALA A 7 -2.74 -5.48 -3.05
N THR A 8 -2.25 -6.71 -3.19
CA THR A 8 -0.81 -7.01 -3.16
C THR A 8 -0.06 -6.32 -4.29
N TRP A 9 -0.63 -6.28 -5.49
CA TRP A 9 -0.02 -5.58 -6.62
C TRP A 9 0.08 -4.06 -6.38
N LEU A 10 -0.97 -3.46 -5.81
CA LEU A 10 -0.98 -2.05 -5.42
C LEU A 10 0.07 -1.76 -4.34
N ALA A 11 0.14 -2.60 -3.31
CA ALA A 11 1.15 -2.49 -2.25
C ALA A 11 2.58 -2.51 -2.81
N ASN A 12 2.88 -3.48 -3.67
CA ASN A 12 4.20 -3.60 -4.30
C ASN A 12 4.51 -2.41 -5.21
N SER A 13 3.51 -1.86 -5.89
CA SER A 13 3.66 -0.64 -6.70
C SER A 13 3.98 0.56 -5.81
N GLY A 14 3.35 0.67 -4.64
CA GLY A 14 3.68 1.68 -3.63
C GLY A 14 5.12 1.56 -3.16
N ASN A 15 5.58 0.35 -2.84
CA ASN A 15 6.97 0.09 -2.42
C ASN A 15 7.98 0.51 -3.49
N LEU A 16 7.71 0.16 -4.76
CA LEU A 16 8.58 0.57 -5.87
C LEU A 16 8.68 2.10 -5.98
N ARG A 17 7.54 2.81 -5.87
CA ARG A 17 7.50 4.28 -5.93
C ARG A 17 8.22 4.91 -4.74
N GLN A 18 8.07 4.35 -3.55
CA GLN A 18 8.81 4.78 -2.35
C GLN A 18 10.32 4.65 -2.57
N HIS A 19 10.80 3.54 -3.14
CA HIS A 19 12.22 3.35 -3.45
C HIS A 19 12.77 4.29 -4.52
N LEU A 20 11.90 4.81 -5.40
CA LEU A 20 12.26 5.81 -6.40
C LEU A 20 12.21 7.25 -5.85
N GLY A 21 11.87 7.45 -4.57
CA GLY A 21 11.68 8.79 -3.97
C GLY A 21 10.36 9.45 -4.35
N GLU A 22 9.47 8.74 -5.04
CA GLU A 22 8.17 9.25 -5.49
C GLU A 22 7.10 9.05 -4.38
N HIS A 23 7.32 9.69 -3.23
CA HIS A 23 6.53 9.47 -2.02
C HIS A 23 5.03 9.74 -2.21
N SER A 24 4.64 10.80 -2.92
CA SER A 24 3.23 11.10 -3.21
C SER A 24 2.56 9.98 -4.00
N SER A 25 3.24 9.45 -5.03
CA SER A 25 2.73 8.32 -5.83
C SER A 25 2.61 7.06 -4.98
N ALA A 26 3.60 6.78 -4.10
CA ALA A 26 3.58 5.64 -3.20
C ALA A 26 2.35 5.66 -2.29
N LEU A 27 2.06 6.83 -1.69
CA LEU A 27 0.90 7.04 -0.83
C LEU A 27 -0.44 6.77 -1.54
N GLU A 28 -0.57 7.15 -2.81
CA GLU A 28 -1.79 6.84 -3.58
C GLU A 28 -1.98 5.33 -3.78
N PHE A 29 -0.91 4.60 -4.07
CA PHE A 29 -0.96 3.15 -4.22
C PHE A 29 -1.27 2.44 -2.90
N TYR A 30 -0.63 2.86 -1.81
CA TYR A 30 -0.91 2.34 -0.47
C TYR A 30 -2.37 2.58 -0.06
N ARG A 31 -2.92 3.77 -0.33
CA ARG A 31 -4.34 4.07 -0.03
C ARG A 31 -5.30 3.14 -0.76
N LYS A 32 -5.03 2.83 -2.03
CA LYS A 32 -5.85 1.90 -2.81
C LYS A 32 -5.71 0.46 -2.29
N ALA A 33 -4.51 0.05 -1.87
CA ALA A 33 -4.29 -1.27 -1.26
C ALA A 33 -5.04 -1.40 0.08
N LEU A 34 -4.96 -0.39 0.95
CA LEU A 34 -5.65 -0.33 2.24
C LEU A 34 -7.17 -0.48 2.09
N GLN A 35 -7.76 0.20 1.10
CA GLN A 35 -9.21 0.07 0.86
C GLN A 35 -9.60 -1.38 0.57
N ILE A 36 -8.84 -2.08 -0.27
CA ILE A 36 -9.17 -3.47 -0.62
C ILE A 36 -8.90 -4.42 0.54
N TYR A 37 -7.80 -4.25 1.27
CA TYR A 37 -7.51 -5.07 2.45
C TYR A 37 -8.54 -4.87 3.57
N ASP A 38 -9.07 -3.65 3.75
CA ASP A 38 -10.18 -3.38 4.67
C ASP A 38 -11.47 -4.08 4.24
N GLU A 39 -11.85 -4.00 2.96
CA GLU A 39 -13.01 -4.72 2.40
C GLU A 39 -12.89 -6.25 2.56
N LEU A 40 -11.67 -6.79 2.54
CA LEU A 40 -11.38 -8.21 2.73
C LEU A 40 -11.23 -8.62 4.21
N GLY A 41 -11.19 -7.66 5.13
CA GLY A 41 -10.90 -7.90 6.54
C GLY A 41 -9.46 -8.34 6.83
N ASP A 42 -8.52 -8.11 5.90
CA ASP A 42 -7.10 -8.46 6.04
C ASP A 42 -6.36 -7.43 6.90
N ARG A 43 -6.55 -7.55 8.21
CA ARG A 43 -5.95 -6.65 9.21
C ARG A 43 -4.42 -6.71 9.22
N ARG A 44 -3.85 -7.86 8.84
CA ARG A 44 -2.40 -8.05 8.82
C ARG A 44 -1.80 -7.19 7.71
N SER A 45 -2.27 -7.34 6.48
CA SER A 45 -1.77 -6.55 5.36
C SER A 45 -2.07 -5.07 5.56
N ASN A 46 -3.20 -4.69 6.15
CA ASN A 46 -3.45 -3.28 6.52
C ASN A 46 -2.36 -2.70 7.44
N SER A 47 -1.95 -3.44 8.46
CA SER A 47 -0.91 -3.00 9.40
C SER A 47 0.44 -2.83 8.69
N GLU A 48 0.79 -3.74 7.79
CA GLU A 48 2.00 -3.66 6.97
C GLU A 48 1.98 -2.39 6.10
N ILE A 49 0.88 -2.11 5.40
CA ILE A 49 0.77 -0.91 4.53
C ILE A 49 0.75 0.40 5.33
N LEU A 50 0.19 0.42 6.54
CA LEU A 50 0.24 1.61 7.40
C LEU A 50 1.67 1.94 7.85
N ASN A 51 2.51 0.93 8.10
CA ASN A 51 3.92 1.15 8.41
C ASN A 51 4.66 1.77 7.23
N GLU A 52 4.43 1.25 6.01
CA GLU A 52 5.02 1.77 4.77
C GLU A 52 4.54 3.20 4.48
N THR A 53 3.26 3.48 4.68
CA THR A 53 2.67 4.83 4.55
C THR A 53 3.32 5.80 5.53
N GLY A 54 3.56 5.37 6.77
CA GLY A 54 4.25 6.17 7.78
C GLY A 54 5.72 6.42 7.44
N SER A 55 6.39 5.47 6.79
CA SER A 55 7.74 5.67 6.24
C SER A 55 7.74 6.71 5.12
N ALA A 56 6.87 6.53 4.12
CA ALA A 56 6.77 7.43 2.97
C ALA A 56 6.33 8.86 3.33
N SER A 57 5.57 9.04 4.41
CA SER A 57 5.13 10.38 4.86
C SER A 57 6.19 11.15 5.66
N ARG A 58 7.26 10.47 6.10
CA ARG A 58 8.35 11.07 6.89
C ARG A 58 9.59 11.44 6.06
N ALA A 59 9.63 11.04 4.79
CA ALA A 59 10.69 11.34 3.84
C ALA A 59 10.41 12.64 3.10
#